data_AF-A0A961PKX5-F1
#
_entry.id   AF-A0A961PKX5-F1
#
_cell.length_a   1.000
_cell.length_b   1.000
_cell.length_c   1.000
_cell.angle_alpha   90.00
_cell.angle_beta   90.00
_cell.angle_gamma   90.00
#
_symmetry.space_group_name_H-M   'P 1'
#
loop_
_entity.id
_entity.type
_entity.pdbx_description
1 polymer ?
#
loop_
_entity_poly.entity_id
_entity_poly.type
_entity_poly.pdbx_seq_one_letter_code
_entity_poly.pdbx_strand_id
1 'polypeptide(L)'
;MYETLTLPPTQKQLDFARALARRMDARIPRAELEDRRALSRWIDAHKAGGPRAPGATSKQVAYAEKIARIKRRAIPDECFRDAGLMSRWIDANR
;
A
#
# COMPACT_ATOMS: atom_id res chain seq x y z
N MET A 1 35.72 10.63 9.77
CA MET A 1 34.29 10.82 10.08
C MET A 1 33.53 10.54 8.79
N TYR A 2 32.74 9.48 8.74
CA TYR A 2 31.95 9.17 7.54
C TYR A 2 30.70 10.04 7.61
N GLU A 3 30.62 11.07 6.76
CA GLU A 3 29.37 11.79 6.56
C GLU A 3 28.34 10.79 6.04
N THR A 4 27.31 10.52 6.84
CA THR A 4 26.13 9.83 6.36
C THR A 4 25.48 10.74 5.33
N LEU A 5 25.80 10.52 4.05
CA LEU A 5 25.18 11.21 2.92
C LEU A 5 23.69 10.87 2.89
N THR A 6 22.90 11.63 3.63
CA THR A 6 21.43 11.53 3.64
C THR A 6 20.94 12.04 2.30
N LEU A 7 20.40 11.13 1.50
CA LEU A 7 19.81 11.48 0.21
C LEU A 7 18.44 12.11 0.45
N PRO A 8 18.13 13.24 -0.19
CA PRO A 8 16.81 13.85 -0.06
C PRO A 8 15.72 12.92 -0.63
N PRO A 9 14.49 12.94 -0.06
CA PRO A 9 13.39 12.18 -0.61
C PRO A 9 13.04 12.59 -2.04
N THR A 10 12.57 11.63 -2.82
CA THR A 10 12.14 11.90 -4.19
C THR A 10 10.80 12.63 -4.22
N GLN A 11 10.53 13.40 -5.28
CA GLN A 11 9.25 14.10 -5.46
C GLN A 11 8.04 13.16 -5.32
N LYS A 12 8.13 11.94 -5.88
CA LYS A 12 7.07 10.92 -5.76
C LYS A 12 6.80 10.52 -4.30
N GLN A 13 7.84 10.38 -3.48
CA GLN A 13 7.67 10.07 -2.06
C GLN A 13 7.04 11.25 -1.32
N LEU A 14 7.44 12.49 -1.61
CA LEU A 14 6.86 13.68 -1.01
C LEU A 14 5.37 13.83 -1.36
N ASP A 15 5.00 13.61 -2.62
CA ASP A 15 3.61 13.70 -3.06
C ASP A 15 2.75 12.59 -2.43
N PHE A 16 3.27 11.37 -2.37
CA PHE A 16 2.58 10.26 -1.72
C PHE A 16 2.44 10.48 -0.20
N ALA A 17 3.51 10.90 0.48
CA ALA A 17 3.48 11.19 1.91
C ALA A 17 2.49 12.32 2.22
N ARG A 18 2.46 13.39 1.41
CA ARG A 18 1.50 14.50 1.57
C ARG A 18 0.06 14.05 1.38
N ALA A 19 -0.22 13.22 0.39
CA ALA A 19 -1.56 12.66 0.18
C ALA A 19 -1.99 11.79 1.37
N LEU A 20 -1.08 10.97 1.90
CA LEU A 20 -1.32 10.11 3.05
C LEU A 20 -1.55 10.93 4.33
N ALA A 21 -0.70 11.93 4.57
CA ALA A 21 -0.81 12.89 5.68
C ALA A 21 -2.17 13.59 5.68
N ARG A 22 -2.60 14.13 4.53
CA ARG A 22 -3.92 14.77 4.37
C ARG A 22 -5.07 13.81 4.66
N ARG A 23 -4.97 12.56 4.22
CA ARG A 23 -6.02 11.55 4.42
C ARG A 23 -6.21 11.16 5.88
N MET A 24 -5.14 11.21 6.67
CA MET A 24 -5.12 10.79 8.07
C MET A 24 -5.12 11.97 9.05
N ASP A 25 -5.19 13.21 8.54
CA ASP A 25 -4.95 14.45 9.29
C ASP A 25 -3.65 14.40 10.13
N ALA A 26 -2.62 13.74 9.59
CA ALA A 26 -1.34 13.53 10.24
C ALA A 26 -0.31 14.55 9.73
N ARG A 27 0.65 14.93 10.59
CA ARG A 27 1.80 15.76 10.19
C ARG A 27 3.02 14.88 9.94
N ILE A 28 3.75 15.18 8.87
CA ILE A 28 5.04 14.52 8.58
C ILE A 28 6.13 15.26 9.38
N PRO A 29 6.88 14.57 10.27
CA PRO A 29 7.99 15.19 11.00
C PRO A 29 9.08 15.72 10.04
N ARG A 30 9.76 16.82 10.41
CA ARG A 30 10.80 17.45 9.57
C ARG A 30 11.95 16.50 9.26
N ALA A 31 12.39 15.69 10.22
CA ALA A 31 13.46 14.72 10.03
C ALA A 31 13.13 13.69 8.93
N GLU A 32 11.85 13.33 8.79
CA GLU A 32 11.39 12.40 7.76
C GLU A 32 11.41 13.04 6.35
N LEU A 33 11.34 14.38 6.26
CA LEU A 33 11.38 15.11 4.99
C LEU A 33 12.82 15.35 4.48
N GLU A 34 13.84 15.11 5.30
CA GLU A 34 15.25 15.34 4.95
C GLU A 34 15.96 14.07 4.46
N ASP A 35 15.50 12.88 4.89
CA ASP A 35 16.07 11.59 4.48
C ASP A 35 15.04 10.74 3.72
N ARG A 36 15.40 10.33 2.51
CA ARG A 36 14.65 9.40 1.66
C ARG A 36 14.21 8.12 2.38
N ARG A 37 15.10 7.52 3.18
CA ARG A 37 14.85 6.26 3.90
C ARG A 37 13.93 6.48 5.08
N ALA A 38 14.10 7.60 5.79
CA ALA A 38 13.18 8.02 6.83
C ALA A 38 11.78 8.16 6.22
N LEU A 39 11.60 9.02 5.20
CA LEU A 39 10.28 9.23 4.59
C LEU A 39 9.61 7.93 4.13
N SER A 40 10.38 6.99 3.59
CA SER A 40 9.86 5.68 3.21
C SER A 40 9.32 4.90 4.41
N ARG A 41 10.05 4.85 5.52
CA ARG A 41 9.61 4.18 6.75
C ARG A 41 8.36 4.84 7.32
N TRP A 42 8.30 6.17 7.34
CA TRP A 42 7.11 6.90 7.75
C TRP A 42 5.91 6.56 6.85
N ILE A 43 6.10 6.59 5.53
CA ILE A 43 5.08 6.19 4.55
C ILE A 43 4.60 4.78 4.84
N ASP A 44 5.49 3.81 4.98
CA ASP A 44 5.14 2.39 5.16
C ASP A 44 4.37 2.15 6.46
N ALA A 45 4.76 2.82 7.55
CA ALA A 45 4.05 2.76 8.83
C ALA A 45 2.61 3.30 8.74
N HIS A 46 2.39 4.34 7.93
CA HIS A 46 1.10 5.02 7.82
C HIS A 46 0.23 4.49 6.66
N LYS A 47 0.82 3.78 5.69
CA LYS A 47 0.12 3.21 4.52
C LYS A 47 -0.91 2.16 4.92
N ALA A 48 -0.69 1.47 6.05
CA ALA A 48 -1.60 0.47 6.58
C ALA A 48 -2.84 1.06 7.29
N GLY A 49 -2.79 2.34 7.69
CA GLY A 49 -3.85 2.99 8.48
C GLY A 49 -4.88 3.80 7.68
N GLY A 50 -4.68 3.96 6.37
CA GLY A 50 -5.64 4.67 5.53
C GLY A 50 -6.93 3.86 5.34
N PRO A 51 -8.11 4.51 5.21
CA PRO A 51 -9.36 3.81 4.92
C PRO A 51 -9.19 2.92 3.68
N ARG A 52 -9.31 1.60 3.84
CA ARG A 52 -9.39 0.70 2.69
C ARG A 52 -10.63 1.08 1.88
N ALA A 53 -10.51 1.07 0.56
CA ALA A 53 -11.68 1.16 -0.29
C ALA A 53 -12.66 0.04 0.10
N PRO A 54 -13.98 0.30 0.10
CA PRO A 54 -14.95 -0.75 0.35
C PRO A 54 -14.81 -1.81 -0.75
N GLY A 55 -14.50 -3.05 -0.37
CA GLY A 55 -14.39 -4.15 -1.31
C GLY A 55 -13.03 -4.34 -1.99
N ALA A 56 -12.93 -5.43 -2.73
CA ALA A 56 -11.79 -5.71 -3.60
C ALA A 56 -11.74 -4.73 -4.77
N THR A 57 -10.54 -4.35 -5.16
CA THR A 57 -10.36 -3.49 -6.35
C THR A 57 -10.65 -4.27 -7.64
N SER A 58 -11.11 -3.59 -8.70
CA SER A 58 -11.37 -4.23 -10.01
C SER A 58 -10.15 -4.99 -10.54
N LYS A 59 -8.94 -4.48 -10.28
CA LYS A 59 -7.68 -5.15 -10.65
C LYS A 59 -7.47 -6.46 -9.88
N GLN A 60 -7.77 -6.47 -8.58
CA GLN A 60 -7.70 -7.70 -7.79
C GLN A 60 -8.74 -8.71 -8.26
N VAL A 61 -9.98 -8.28 -8.53
CA VAL A 61 -11.04 -9.15 -9.04
C VAL A 61 -10.61 -9.80 -10.37
N ALA A 62 -10.18 -9.00 -11.36
CA ALA A 62 -9.77 -9.53 -12.66
C ALA A 62 -8.59 -10.53 -12.55
N TYR A 63 -7.65 -10.29 -11.63
CA TYR A 63 -6.53 -11.20 -11.42
C TYR A 63 -6.97 -12.48 -10.68
N ALA A 64 -7.82 -12.34 -9.68
CA ALA A 64 -8.39 -13.48 -8.96
C ALA A 64 -9.25 -14.35 -9.89
N GLU A 65 -10.05 -13.76 -10.78
CA GLU A 65 -10.85 -14.48 -11.78
C GLU A 65 -9.98 -15.26 -12.75
N LYS A 66 -8.85 -14.69 -13.18
CA LYS A 66 -7.88 -15.41 -14.02
C LYS A 66 -7.34 -16.64 -13.31
N ILE A 67 -6.96 -16.51 -12.04
CA ILE A 67 -6.49 -17.62 -11.20
C ILE A 67 -7.60 -18.66 -11.01
N ALA A 68 -8.80 -18.23 -10.63
CA ALA A 68 -9.99 -19.05 -10.42
C ALA A 68 -10.30 -19.92 -11.63
N ARG A 69 -10.25 -19.33 -12.84
CA ARG A 69 -10.46 -20.03 -14.10
C ARG A 69 -9.39 -21.09 -14.36
N ILE A 70 -8.11 -20.74 -14.19
CA ILE A 70 -6.98 -21.67 -14.43
C ILE A 70 -7.02 -22.83 -13.44
N LYS A 71 -7.27 -22.54 -12.15
CA LYS A 71 -7.28 -23.55 -11.08
C LYS A 71 -8.63 -24.21 -10.86
N ARG A 72 -9.65 -23.86 -11.66
CA ARG A 72 -11.04 -24.33 -11.55
C ARG A 72 -11.60 -24.23 -10.12
N ARG A 73 -11.37 -23.08 -9.48
CA ARG A 73 -11.76 -22.82 -8.09
C ARG A 73 -12.57 -21.54 -7.99
N ALA A 74 -13.62 -21.55 -7.18
CA ALA A 74 -14.40 -20.35 -6.93
C ALA A 74 -13.66 -19.38 -5.99
N ILE A 75 -13.90 -18.08 -6.18
CA ILE A 75 -13.47 -17.03 -5.26
C ILE A 75 -14.55 -16.90 -4.18
N PRO A 76 -14.21 -16.99 -2.88
CA PRO A 76 -15.18 -16.78 -1.81
C PRO A 76 -15.79 -15.37 -1.82
N ASP A 77 -17.08 -15.26 -1.49
CA ASP A 77 -17.82 -13.99 -1.52
C ASP A 77 -17.25 -12.93 -0.58
N GLU A 78 -16.66 -13.33 0.57
CA GLU A 78 -16.00 -12.40 1.48
C GLU A 78 -14.79 -11.71 0.84
N CYS A 79 -14.14 -12.33 -0.15
CA CYS A 79 -13.01 -11.72 -0.84
C CYS A 79 -13.44 -10.47 -1.60
N PHE A 80 -14.64 -10.44 -2.18
CA PHE A 80 -15.13 -9.25 -2.89
C PHE A 80 -15.43 -8.08 -1.97
N ARG A 81 -15.66 -8.34 -0.68
CA ARG A 81 -16.00 -7.34 0.35
C ARG A 81 -14.79 -6.73 1.04
N ASP A 82 -13.62 -7.34 0.94
CA ASP A 82 -12.38 -6.81 1.52
C ASP A 82 -11.18 -7.04 0.59
N ALA A 83 -10.50 -5.94 0.22
CA ALA A 83 -9.30 -5.98 -0.61
C ALA A 83 -8.15 -6.79 0.03
N GLY A 84 -8.07 -6.85 1.36
CA GLY A 84 -7.09 -7.67 2.07
C GLY A 84 -7.36 -9.16 1.92
N LEU A 85 -8.61 -9.59 2.11
CA LEU A 85 -9.05 -10.97 1.90
C LEU A 85 -8.82 -11.40 0.44
N MET A 86 -9.17 -10.55 -0.53
CA MET A 86 -8.87 -10.83 -1.94
C MET A 86 -7.38 -10.99 -2.20
N SER A 87 -6.53 -10.13 -1.62
CA SER A 87 -5.06 -10.26 -1.75
C SER A 87 -4.57 -11.58 -1.18
N ARG A 88 -5.00 -11.95 0.03
CA ARG A 88 -4.60 -13.21 0.68
C ARG A 88 -5.04 -14.42 -0.13
N TRP A 89 -6.24 -14.38 -0.70
CA TRP A 89 -6.72 -15.44 -1.60
C TRP A 89 -5.88 -15.51 -2.87
N ILE A 90 -5.59 -14.37 -3.52
CA ILE A 90 -4.72 -14.30 -4.69
C ILE A 90 -3.34 -14.90 -4.37
N ASP A 91 -2.72 -14.52 -3.24
CA ASP A 91 -1.38 -14.97 -2.88
C ASP A 91 -1.35 -16.47 -2.59
N ALA A 92 -2.38 -17.01 -1.92
CA ALA A 92 -2.53 -18.44 -1.68
C ALA A 92 -2.82 -19.25 -2.96
N ASN A 93 -3.33 -18.61 -4.02
CA ASN A 93 -3.74 -19.26 -5.26
C ASN A 93 -2.92 -18.78 -6.48
N ARG A 94 -1.83 -18.03 -6.33
CA ARG A 94 -0.98 -17.58 -7.43
C ARG A 94 -0.36 -18.75 -8.21
#